data_AF-A0A927VH73-F1
#
_entry.id   AF-A0A927VH73-F1
#
_cell.length_a   1.000
_cell.length_b   1.000
_cell.length_c   1.000
_cell.angle_alpha   90.00
_cell.angle_beta   90.00
_cell.angle_gamma   90.00
#
_symmetry.space_group_name_H-M   'P 1'
#
loop_
_entity.id
_entity.type
_entity.pdbx_description
1 polymer ?
#
loop_
_entity_poly.entity_id
_entity_poly.type
_entity_poly.pdbx_seq_one_letter_code
_entity_poly.pdbx_strand_id
1 'polypeptide(L)'
;MKKKLFAVLTISAVMVLGLSACGGSGTAPAEEEGSQAATEQVSEAADEVSNEAVVDATKYGYGGSDPVEAAAYQYMAEEMSKNYDAADVSIPTVTIVAEDLTNENDVVVYGDFWIDNYNIEGDTLKSVSGGHYPGVMHMKKDGDGYVVSQMDLVADGGDFDQSAKELFGDYYDDFMNVYSDSDARDELRKITVTDYVHFNGLSVTQFQDEGWDPVELYQ
;
A
#
# COMPACT_ATOMS: atom_id res chain seq x y z
N MET A 1 -18.40 25.28 5.51
CA MET A 1 -17.20 26.10 5.84
C MET A 1 -17.05 26.22 7.36
N LYS A 2 -16.20 25.39 7.98
CA LYS A 2 -15.74 25.59 9.36
C LYS A 2 -14.24 25.34 9.38
N LYS A 3 -13.50 26.37 9.78
CA LYS A 3 -12.04 26.49 9.66
C LYS A 3 -11.35 25.61 10.72
N LYS A 4 -10.40 24.78 10.29
CA LYS A 4 -9.48 24.03 11.17
C LYS A 4 -8.43 25.00 11.74
N LEU A 5 -8.19 24.93 13.05
CA LEU A 5 -7.10 25.62 13.74
C LEU A 5 -5.94 24.63 13.88
N PHE A 6 -4.80 24.99 13.28
CA PHE A 6 -3.50 24.37 13.52
C PHE A 6 -3.00 24.77 14.92
N ALA A 7 -2.44 23.80 15.65
CA ALA A 7 -1.58 24.05 16.79
C ALA A 7 -0.33 23.18 16.67
N VAL A 8 0.76 23.84 16.26
CA VAL A 8 2.13 23.36 16.31
C VAL A 8 2.57 23.26 17.77
N LEU A 9 3.15 22.13 18.16
CA LEU A 9 3.89 22.03 19.42
C LEU A 9 5.21 21.27 19.19
N THR A 10 6.24 22.02 18.84
CA THR A 10 7.64 21.66 19.06
C THR A 10 7.93 21.64 20.57
N ILE A 11 8.62 20.61 21.08
CA ILE A 11 9.64 20.73 22.15
C ILE A 11 10.60 19.53 22.10
N SER A 12 11.82 19.87 21.73
CA SER A 12 13.15 19.51 22.23
C SER A 12 13.45 18.17 22.92
N ALA A 13 14.56 17.62 22.44
CA ALA A 13 15.37 16.50 22.91
C ALA A 13 15.82 16.55 24.39
N VAL A 14 15.98 15.35 24.97
CA VAL A 14 16.97 15.06 26.01
C VAL A 14 17.57 13.67 25.74
N MET A 15 18.89 13.64 25.51
CA MET A 15 19.74 12.44 25.57
C MET A 15 19.90 11.96 27.01
N VAL A 16 19.85 10.66 27.24
CA VAL A 16 20.61 10.00 28.32
C VAL A 16 21.21 8.70 27.79
N LEU A 17 22.55 8.70 27.70
CA LEU A 17 23.40 7.50 27.61
C LEU A 17 23.64 6.98 29.03
N GLY A 18 23.67 5.65 29.22
CA GLY A 18 24.05 5.07 30.50
C GLY A 18 24.01 3.55 30.61
N LEU A 19 25.06 2.92 30.07
CA LEU A 19 25.84 1.79 30.62
C LEU A 19 25.18 0.49 31.14
N SER A 20 25.72 -0.60 30.60
CA SER A 20 25.65 -2.01 31.01
C SER A 20 26.11 -2.29 32.45
N ALA A 21 25.52 -3.28 33.10
CA ALA A 21 26.17 -4.08 34.15
C ALA A 21 25.56 -5.48 34.29
N CYS A 22 26.42 -6.50 34.21
CA CYS A 22 26.18 -7.92 34.43
C CYS A 22 26.12 -8.29 35.93
N GLY A 23 25.50 -9.45 36.19
CA GLY A 23 25.80 -10.34 37.32
C GLY A 23 24.86 -10.15 38.50
N GLY A 24 24.38 -11.19 39.19
CA GLY A 24 24.61 -12.62 39.12
C GLY A 24 24.00 -13.24 40.37
N SER A 25 23.43 -14.45 40.20
CA SER A 25 23.34 -15.56 41.17
C SER A 25 23.04 -15.28 42.66
N GLY A 26 21.94 -15.86 43.17
CA GLY A 26 21.75 -16.04 44.61
C GLY A 26 20.40 -16.61 45.07
N THR A 27 20.20 -17.92 44.86
CA THR A 27 19.62 -18.94 45.77
C THR A 27 18.39 -18.64 46.66
N ALA A 28 17.41 -19.56 46.52
CA ALA A 28 16.21 -19.85 47.34
C ALA A 28 16.53 -20.15 48.84
N PRO A 29 15.58 -20.48 49.78
CA PRO A 29 14.50 -21.50 49.71
C PRO A 29 13.19 -20.99 50.38
N ALA A 30 12.08 -21.69 50.67
CA ALA A 30 11.68 -23.08 50.85
C ALA A 30 10.14 -23.12 50.63
N GLU A 31 9.58 -24.05 49.84
CA GLU A 31 8.93 -25.31 50.28
C GLU A 31 7.88 -25.19 51.40
N GLU A 32 6.60 -25.38 51.05
CA GLU A 32 5.72 -26.33 51.74
C GLU A 32 4.82 -27.07 50.72
N GLU A 33 4.71 -28.38 50.95
CA GLU A 33 4.08 -29.42 50.14
C GLU A 33 2.57 -29.59 50.41
N GLY A 34 1.87 -30.25 49.46
CA GLY A 34 0.60 -30.94 49.69
C GLY A 34 -0.29 -30.98 48.44
N SER A 35 0.00 -31.80 47.43
CA SER A 35 -0.57 -33.15 47.18
C SER A 35 -2.11 -33.19 47.06
N GLN A 36 -2.69 -33.37 45.87
CA GLN A 36 -3.02 -34.68 45.26
C GLN A 36 -3.91 -34.55 44.00
N ALA A 37 -3.60 -35.39 43.02
CA ALA A 37 -4.19 -35.67 41.70
C ALA A 37 -5.68 -35.39 41.41
N ALA A 38 -5.95 -34.88 40.20
CA ALA A 38 -6.99 -35.38 39.29
C ALA A 38 -6.63 -35.03 37.84
N THR A 39 -6.50 -36.05 36.99
CA THR A 39 -6.13 -35.96 35.58
C THR A 39 -7.39 -36.00 34.70
N GLU A 40 -7.33 -35.23 33.61
CA GLU A 40 -8.13 -35.29 32.38
C GLU A 40 -9.63 -34.92 32.42
N GLN A 41 -9.92 -33.70 31.92
CA GLN A 41 -10.74 -33.60 30.71
C GLN A 41 -10.41 -32.34 29.89
N VAL A 42 -10.15 -32.58 28.61
CA VAL A 42 -9.87 -31.64 27.54
C VAL A 42 -11.10 -30.79 27.20
N SER A 43 -10.94 -29.48 27.05
CA SER A 43 -11.64 -28.74 26.00
C SER A 43 -10.74 -27.61 25.48
N GLU A 44 -10.19 -27.92 24.32
CA GLU A 44 -9.48 -27.10 23.36
C GLU A 44 -10.45 -26.08 22.71
N ALA A 45 -10.05 -24.82 22.60
CA ALA A 45 -10.47 -23.80 21.63
C ALA A 45 -9.84 -22.47 22.07
N ALA A 46 -8.57 -22.25 21.74
CA ALA A 46 -8.19 -21.49 20.55
C ALA A 46 -8.46 -19.99 20.76
N ASP A 47 -7.54 -19.31 21.45
CA ASP A 47 -7.15 -17.97 20.99
C ASP A 47 -6.43 -18.18 19.65
N GLU A 48 -7.21 -18.31 18.56
CA GLU A 48 -6.68 -17.93 17.26
C GLU A 48 -6.56 -16.41 17.29
N VAL A 49 -5.35 -15.94 17.64
CA VAL A 49 -4.90 -14.65 17.14
C VAL A 49 -4.83 -14.83 15.62
N SER A 50 -5.88 -14.41 14.92
CA SER A 50 -5.88 -14.33 13.46
C SER A 50 -4.71 -13.43 13.06
N ASN A 51 -3.67 -14.04 12.53
CA ASN A 51 -2.42 -13.38 12.17
C ASN A 51 -2.33 -13.35 10.64
N GLU A 52 -3.15 -12.51 9.99
CA GLU A 52 -3.08 -12.13 8.56
C GLU A 52 -3.75 -10.75 8.40
N ALA A 53 -3.44 -9.87 7.44
CA ALA A 53 -2.24 -9.73 6.62
C ALA A 53 -1.93 -8.22 6.54
N VAL A 54 -0.82 -7.77 7.16
CA VAL A 54 -0.27 -6.45 6.87
C VAL A 54 0.50 -6.57 5.56
N VAL A 55 0.03 -5.87 4.53
CA VAL A 55 0.71 -5.82 3.23
C VAL A 55 1.99 -5.00 3.39
N ASP A 56 3.13 -5.63 3.19
CA ASP A 56 4.37 -4.89 2.95
C ASP A 56 4.34 -4.35 1.52
N ALA A 57 3.74 -3.17 1.35
CA ALA A 57 3.61 -2.53 0.04
C ALA A 57 4.89 -1.77 -0.39
N THR A 58 5.96 -1.79 0.43
CA THR A 58 7.26 -1.24 0.03
C THR A 58 7.85 -2.03 -1.14
N LYS A 59 7.51 -3.32 -1.26
CA LYS A 59 7.81 -4.15 -2.44
C LYS A 59 7.18 -3.65 -3.74
N TYR A 60 6.22 -2.72 -3.64
CA TYR A 60 5.50 -2.10 -4.76
C TYR A 60 5.74 -0.59 -4.88
N GLY A 61 6.70 -0.04 -4.12
CA GLY A 61 7.03 1.38 -4.16
C GLY A 61 6.17 2.25 -3.24
N TYR A 62 5.29 1.65 -2.41
CA TYR A 62 4.53 2.39 -1.41
C TYR A 62 5.22 2.33 -0.03
N GLY A 63 5.79 3.44 0.39
CA GLY A 63 6.42 3.60 1.72
C GLY A 63 5.47 4.11 2.82
N GLY A 64 4.21 4.37 2.48
CA GLY A 64 3.21 4.85 3.43
C GLY A 64 2.70 3.77 4.37
N SER A 65 1.76 4.15 5.23
CA SER A 65 1.21 3.27 6.27
C SER A 65 -0.30 3.07 6.16
N ASP A 66 -0.94 3.56 5.09
CA ASP A 66 -2.37 3.37 4.90
C ASP A 66 -2.64 1.93 4.41
N PRO A 67 -3.35 1.10 5.19
CA PRO A 67 -3.65 -0.27 4.79
C PRO A 67 -4.57 -0.37 3.57
N VAL A 68 -5.41 0.64 3.30
CA VAL A 68 -6.29 0.67 2.12
C VAL A 68 -5.43 0.90 0.86
N GLU A 69 -4.56 1.90 0.91
CA GLU A 69 -3.65 2.21 -0.19
C GLU A 69 -2.66 1.07 -0.43
N ALA A 70 -2.11 0.47 0.63
CA ALA A 70 -1.23 -0.69 0.53
C ALA A 70 -1.92 -1.87 -0.20
N ALA A 71 -3.19 -2.14 0.10
CA ALA A 71 -3.98 -3.17 -0.57
C ALA A 71 -4.22 -2.83 -2.06
N ALA A 72 -4.48 -1.56 -2.38
CA ALA A 72 -4.61 -1.11 -3.77
C ALA A 72 -3.30 -1.29 -4.56
N TYR A 73 -2.16 -0.90 -3.98
CA TYR A 73 -0.83 -1.12 -4.57
C TYR A 73 -0.58 -2.60 -4.86
N GLN A 74 -0.86 -3.47 -3.87
CA GLN A 74 -0.71 -4.90 -4.06
C GLN A 74 -1.60 -5.42 -5.18
N TYR A 75 -2.89 -5.06 -5.19
CA TYR A 75 -3.82 -5.54 -6.20
C TYR A 75 -3.40 -5.10 -7.61
N MET A 76 -2.98 -3.85 -7.78
CA MET A 76 -2.49 -3.36 -9.07
C MET A 76 -1.24 -4.14 -9.53
N ALA A 77 -0.29 -4.38 -8.62
CA ALA A 77 0.95 -5.08 -8.93
C ALA A 77 0.77 -6.59 -9.16
N GLU A 78 -0.12 -7.25 -8.42
CA GLU A 78 -0.29 -8.72 -8.45
C GLU A 78 -1.41 -9.19 -9.37
N GLU A 79 -2.48 -8.40 -9.55
CA GLU A 79 -3.63 -8.78 -10.38
C GLU A 79 -3.67 -8.01 -11.70
N MET A 80 -3.54 -6.68 -11.67
CA MET A 80 -3.70 -5.88 -12.89
C MET A 80 -2.51 -6.02 -13.85
N SER A 81 -1.31 -6.25 -13.34
CA SER A 81 -0.11 -6.55 -14.14
C SER A 81 -0.26 -7.81 -15.01
N LYS A 82 -1.09 -8.79 -14.59
CA LYS A 82 -1.32 -10.05 -15.33
C LYS A 82 -2.01 -9.84 -16.68
N ASN A 83 -2.57 -8.67 -16.93
CA ASN A 83 -3.16 -8.31 -18.22
C ASN A 83 -2.11 -8.00 -19.31
N TYR A 84 -0.83 -7.98 -18.94
CA TYR A 84 0.28 -7.66 -19.83
C TYR A 84 1.25 -8.83 -19.95
N ASP A 85 2.11 -8.75 -20.97
CA ASP A 85 3.25 -9.66 -21.07
C ASP A 85 4.18 -9.48 -19.87
N ALA A 86 4.84 -10.56 -19.46
CA ALA A 86 5.75 -10.54 -18.32
C ALA A 86 6.89 -9.53 -18.52
N ALA A 87 7.18 -8.78 -17.46
CA ALA A 87 8.30 -7.85 -17.36
C ALA A 87 9.13 -8.18 -16.10
N ASP A 88 10.30 -7.55 -15.96
CA ASP A 88 11.15 -7.75 -14.77
C ASP A 88 10.49 -7.18 -13.51
N VAL A 89 9.84 -6.02 -13.62
CA VAL A 89 9.15 -5.35 -12.51
C VAL A 89 7.83 -4.71 -12.96
N SER A 90 6.85 -4.71 -12.07
CA SER A 90 5.56 -4.03 -12.26
C SER A 90 5.35 -3.08 -11.09
N ILE A 91 5.29 -1.77 -11.39
CA ILE A 91 5.25 -0.70 -10.39
C ILE A 91 3.94 0.05 -10.56
N PRO A 92 3.00 -0.09 -9.60
CA PRO A 92 1.73 0.64 -9.65
C PRO A 92 1.91 2.11 -9.28
N THR A 93 0.95 2.94 -9.65
CA THR A 93 0.78 4.29 -9.13
C THR A 93 -0.69 4.46 -8.78
N VAL A 94 -0.98 4.72 -7.51
CA VAL A 94 -2.35 4.75 -6.98
C VAL A 94 -2.67 6.16 -6.51
N THR A 95 -3.78 6.73 -6.99
CA THR A 95 -4.35 7.96 -6.44
C THR A 95 -5.78 7.68 -5.96
N ILE A 96 -6.00 7.78 -4.65
CA ILE A 96 -7.33 7.64 -4.06
C ILE A 96 -8.06 8.97 -4.15
N VAL A 97 -9.26 8.94 -4.74
CA VAL A 97 -10.17 10.09 -4.85
C VAL A 97 -11.08 10.16 -3.62
N ALA A 98 -11.63 9.02 -3.21
CA ALA A 98 -12.52 8.91 -2.06
C ALA A 98 -12.57 7.50 -1.51
N GLU A 99 -13.01 7.38 -0.25
CA GLU A 99 -13.20 6.12 0.44
C GLU A 99 -14.54 6.12 1.19
N ASP A 100 -15.26 5.02 1.13
CA ASP A 100 -16.37 4.69 2.02
C ASP A 100 -15.99 3.48 2.88
N LEU A 101 -15.64 3.76 4.13
CA LEU A 101 -15.25 2.76 5.13
C LEU A 101 -16.43 2.32 6.03
N THR A 102 -17.66 2.69 5.70
CA THR A 102 -18.81 2.45 6.60
C THR A 102 -19.24 0.99 6.69
N ASN A 103 -18.92 0.18 5.68
CA ASN A 103 -19.16 -1.26 5.65
C ASN A 103 -17.84 -2.04 5.61
N GLU A 104 -17.41 -2.59 6.73
CA GLU A 104 -16.14 -3.32 6.82
C GLU A 104 -16.07 -4.60 5.94
N ASN A 105 -17.23 -5.11 5.48
CA ASN A 105 -17.32 -6.25 4.57
C ASN A 105 -17.32 -5.85 3.08
N ASP A 106 -17.36 -4.55 2.80
CA ASP A 106 -17.36 -3.97 1.46
C ASP A 106 -16.94 -2.49 1.56
N VAL A 107 -15.65 -2.27 1.80
CA VAL A 107 -15.03 -0.95 1.76
C VAL A 107 -14.91 -0.54 0.30
N VAL A 108 -15.39 0.66 -0.02
CA VAL A 108 -15.42 1.16 -1.39
C VAL A 108 -14.36 2.23 -1.57
N VAL A 109 -13.44 2.04 -2.52
CA VAL A 109 -12.31 2.93 -2.78
C VAL A 109 -12.36 3.42 -4.22
N TYR A 110 -12.62 4.71 -4.39
CA TYR A 110 -12.68 5.38 -5.68
C TYR A 110 -11.29 5.89 -6.03
N GLY A 111 -10.78 5.63 -7.23
CA GLY A 111 -9.42 6.06 -7.55
C GLY A 111 -9.04 6.05 -9.02
N ASP A 112 -7.89 6.66 -9.25
CA ASP A 112 -7.15 6.66 -10.51
C ASP A 112 -5.94 5.74 -10.34
N PHE A 113 -5.97 4.59 -11.00
CA PHE A 113 -5.01 3.51 -10.77
C PHE A 113 -4.21 3.21 -12.03
N TRP A 114 -2.89 3.26 -11.92
CA TRP A 114 -1.97 2.94 -13.01
C TRP A 114 -1.09 1.75 -12.64
N ILE A 115 -0.66 1.02 -13.64
CA ILE A 115 0.40 0.00 -13.53
C ILE A 115 1.33 0.15 -14.72
N ASP A 116 2.61 0.31 -14.44
CA ASP A 116 3.66 0.34 -15.45
C ASP A 116 4.60 -0.85 -15.26
N ASN A 117 4.92 -1.53 -16.37
CA ASN A 117 5.76 -2.70 -16.40
C ASN A 117 7.09 -2.35 -17.07
N TYR A 118 8.20 -2.73 -16.44
CA TYR A 118 9.53 -2.37 -16.88
C TYR A 118 10.45 -3.58 -17.00
N ASN A 119 11.33 -3.53 -17.99
CA ASN A 119 12.53 -4.37 -18.02
C ASN A 119 13.73 -3.57 -17.51
N ILE A 120 14.62 -4.24 -16.78
CA ILE A 120 15.84 -3.63 -16.25
C ILE A 120 16.93 -3.74 -17.32
N GLU A 121 17.33 -2.60 -17.88
CA GLU A 121 18.41 -2.51 -18.85
C GLU A 121 19.54 -1.61 -18.34
N GLY A 122 20.56 -2.22 -17.73
CA GLY A 122 21.68 -1.49 -17.14
C GLY A 122 21.22 -0.68 -15.92
N ASP A 123 21.31 0.65 -16.01
CA ASP A 123 20.85 1.58 -14.98
C ASP A 123 19.44 2.15 -15.26
N THR A 124 18.73 1.62 -16.26
CA THR A 124 17.45 2.16 -16.72
C THR A 124 16.33 1.14 -16.58
N LEU A 125 15.19 1.57 -16.02
CA LEU A 125 13.91 0.86 -16.14
C LEU A 125 13.23 1.25 -17.47
N LYS A 126 13.21 0.33 -18.44
CA LYS A 126 12.55 0.56 -19.73
C LYS A 126 11.09 0.17 -19.64
N SER A 127 10.18 1.13 -19.81
CA SER A 127 8.76 0.85 -19.88
C SER A 127 8.49 -0.03 -21.11
N VAL A 128 7.85 -1.17 -20.89
CA VAL A 128 7.52 -2.14 -21.96
C VAL A 128 6.02 -2.29 -22.15
N SER A 129 5.24 -2.03 -21.12
CA SER A 129 3.78 -2.00 -21.18
C SER A 129 3.23 -1.34 -19.91
N GLY A 130 1.93 -1.09 -19.89
CA GLY A 130 1.24 -0.55 -18.75
C GLY A 130 -0.15 -0.12 -19.13
N GLY A 131 -0.91 0.34 -18.15
CA GLY A 131 -2.20 0.91 -18.44
C GLY A 131 -2.88 1.55 -17.26
N HIS A 132 -4.03 2.11 -17.61
CA HIS A 132 -4.82 3.00 -16.80
C HIS A 132 -6.16 2.35 -16.48
N TYR A 133 -6.47 2.26 -15.20
CA TYR A 133 -7.62 1.56 -14.67
C TYR A 133 -8.40 2.46 -13.70
N PRO A 134 -8.92 3.62 -14.14
CA PRO A 134 -9.76 4.43 -13.27
C PRO A 134 -11.01 3.64 -12.89
N GLY A 135 -11.41 3.70 -11.62
CA GLY A 135 -12.51 2.86 -11.16
C GLY A 135 -12.70 2.83 -9.65
N VAL A 136 -13.41 1.78 -9.22
CA VAL A 136 -13.81 1.57 -7.83
C VAL A 136 -13.37 0.19 -7.38
N MET A 137 -12.51 0.13 -6.36
CA MET A 137 -12.12 -1.12 -5.71
C MET A 137 -13.06 -1.42 -4.54
N HIS A 138 -13.53 -2.65 -4.49
CA HIS A 138 -14.32 -3.20 -3.38
C HIS A 138 -13.41 -4.08 -2.53
N MET A 139 -13.18 -3.67 -1.28
CA MET A 139 -12.23 -4.31 -0.37
C MET A 139 -12.94 -4.93 0.82
N LYS A 140 -12.34 -5.98 1.36
CA LYS A 140 -12.76 -6.60 2.62
C LYS A 140 -11.66 -6.44 3.64
N LYS A 141 -12.04 -6.14 4.88
CA LYS A 141 -11.08 -6.15 5.98
C LYS A 141 -10.56 -7.57 6.19
N ASP A 142 -9.24 -7.70 6.33
CA ASP A 142 -8.55 -8.95 6.58
C ASP A 142 -7.48 -8.72 7.66
N GLY A 143 -7.84 -9.07 8.90
CA GLY A 143 -7.16 -8.65 10.12
C GLY A 143 -6.96 -7.14 10.22
N ASP A 144 -5.69 -6.72 10.23
CA ASP A 144 -5.29 -5.30 10.32
C ASP A 144 -5.20 -4.61 8.95
N GLY A 145 -5.39 -5.35 7.86
CA GLY A 145 -5.29 -4.87 6.48
C GLY A 145 -6.60 -5.01 5.69
N TYR A 146 -6.47 -4.91 4.37
CA TYR A 146 -7.55 -5.07 3.42
C TYR A 146 -7.11 -5.95 2.25
N VAL A 147 -8.08 -6.63 1.64
CA VAL A 147 -7.90 -7.36 0.39
C VAL A 147 -8.94 -6.89 -0.61
N VAL A 148 -8.50 -6.52 -1.82
CA VAL A 148 -9.41 -6.18 -2.93
C VAL A 148 -10.11 -7.44 -3.40
N SER A 149 -11.43 -7.40 -3.42
CA SER A 149 -12.30 -8.51 -3.81
C SER A 149 -12.93 -8.35 -5.18
N GLN A 150 -13.08 -7.11 -5.66
CA GLN A 150 -13.58 -6.76 -6.97
C GLN A 150 -13.09 -5.36 -7.36
N MET A 151 -13.02 -5.08 -8.66
CA MET A 151 -12.78 -3.75 -9.20
C MET A 151 -13.78 -3.48 -10.33
N ASP A 152 -14.53 -2.40 -10.22
CA ASP A 152 -15.39 -1.88 -11.27
C ASP A 152 -14.65 -0.77 -12.02
N LEU A 153 -14.51 -0.92 -13.34
CA LEU A 153 -13.71 -0.03 -14.17
C LEU A 153 -14.57 0.97 -14.92
N VAL A 154 -14.08 2.20 -15.02
CA VAL A 154 -14.57 3.18 -15.98
C VAL A 154 -14.31 2.63 -17.39
N ALA A 155 -15.31 2.72 -18.26
CA ALA A 155 -15.19 2.28 -19.65
C ALA A 155 -14.26 3.23 -20.44
N ASP A 156 -13.74 2.77 -21.57
CA ASP A 156 -12.89 3.57 -22.42
C ASP A 156 -13.66 4.24 -23.59
N GLY A 157 -12.94 5.07 -24.35
CA GLY A 157 -13.45 5.64 -25.59
C GLY A 157 -14.71 6.48 -25.42
N GLY A 158 -15.73 6.18 -26.25
CA GLY A 158 -16.98 6.96 -26.28
C GLY A 158 -17.84 6.82 -25.03
N ASP A 159 -17.63 5.76 -24.25
CA ASP A 159 -18.43 5.43 -23.06
C ASP A 159 -17.76 5.90 -21.75
N PHE A 160 -16.57 6.50 -21.84
CA PHE A 160 -15.79 6.98 -20.70
C PHE A 160 -16.58 7.94 -19.79
N ASP A 161 -17.09 9.03 -20.35
CA ASP A 161 -17.73 10.08 -19.55
C ASP A 161 -18.99 9.58 -18.83
N GLN A 162 -19.79 8.76 -19.52
CA GLN A 162 -21.01 8.20 -18.94
C GLN A 162 -20.69 7.21 -17.81
N SER A 163 -19.80 6.25 -18.05
CA SER A 163 -19.42 5.26 -17.04
C SER A 163 -18.71 5.88 -15.84
N ALA A 164 -17.87 6.90 -16.06
CA ALA A 164 -17.25 7.66 -14.96
C ALA A 164 -18.30 8.36 -14.08
N LYS A 165 -19.31 8.99 -14.66
CA LYS A 165 -20.41 9.61 -13.89
C LYS A 165 -21.24 8.59 -13.13
N GLU A 166 -21.50 7.44 -13.74
CA GLU A 166 -22.26 6.35 -13.10
C GLU A 166 -21.48 5.75 -11.92
N LEU A 167 -20.18 5.52 -12.07
CA LEU A 167 -19.33 4.93 -11.03
C LEU A 167 -18.98 5.90 -9.91
N PHE A 168 -18.49 7.10 -10.25
CA PHE A 168 -17.99 8.05 -9.26
C PHE A 168 -19.09 8.91 -8.64
N GLY A 169 -20.25 9.06 -9.30
CA GLY A 169 -21.39 9.80 -8.75
C GLY A 169 -21.00 11.19 -8.25
N ASP A 170 -21.19 11.43 -6.95
CA ASP A 170 -20.86 12.70 -6.30
C ASP A 170 -19.35 13.03 -6.32
N TYR A 171 -18.48 12.04 -6.54
CA TYR A 171 -17.03 12.20 -6.65
C TYR A 171 -16.54 12.41 -8.08
N TYR A 172 -17.43 12.47 -9.07
CA TYR A 172 -17.05 12.57 -10.48
C TYR A 172 -16.18 13.80 -10.79
N ASP A 173 -16.52 14.98 -10.25
CA ASP A 173 -15.74 16.19 -10.50
C ASP A 173 -14.33 16.10 -9.87
N ASP A 174 -14.22 15.51 -8.68
CA ASP A 174 -12.94 15.28 -8.01
C ASP A 174 -12.09 14.26 -8.79
N PHE A 175 -12.71 13.19 -9.27
CA PHE A 175 -12.06 12.23 -10.17
C PHE A 175 -11.57 12.88 -11.46
N MET A 176 -12.39 13.70 -12.13
CA MET A 176 -11.96 14.36 -13.37
C MET A 176 -10.81 15.34 -13.15
N ASN A 177 -10.74 15.99 -11.98
CA ASN A 177 -9.59 16.83 -11.62
C ASN A 177 -8.30 15.99 -11.50
N VAL A 178 -8.37 14.83 -10.83
CA VAL A 178 -7.23 13.90 -10.71
C VAL A 178 -6.85 13.31 -12.07
N TYR A 179 -7.83 12.75 -12.79
CA TYR A 179 -7.66 12.08 -14.08
C TYR A 179 -6.99 12.99 -15.13
N SER A 180 -7.32 14.29 -15.12
CA SER A 180 -6.81 15.26 -16.09
C SER A 180 -5.49 15.93 -15.69
N ASP A 181 -4.97 15.69 -14.49
CA ASP A 181 -3.72 16.27 -14.00
C ASP A 181 -2.51 15.38 -14.35
N SER A 182 -2.02 15.52 -15.58
CA SER A 182 -0.84 14.77 -16.03
C SER A 182 0.42 15.10 -15.24
N ASP A 183 0.59 16.36 -14.82
CA ASP A 183 1.82 16.80 -14.14
C ASP A 183 1.90 16.16 -12.74
N ALA A 184 0.78 16.14 -12.00
CA ALA A 184 0.72 15.47 -10.71
C ALA A 184 0.92 13.95 -10.85
N ARG A 185 0.35 13.34 -11.88
CA ARG A 185 0.53 11.90 -12.14
C ARG A 185 1.99 11.57 -12.47
N ASP A 186 2.64 12.33 -13.35
CA ASP A 186 4.02 12.08 -13.75
C ASP A 186 4.99 12.27 -12.58
N GLU A 187 4.74 13.26 -11.71
CA GLU A 187 5.48 13.45 -10.46
C GLU A 187 5.27 12.27 -9.50
N LEU A 188 4.02 11.84 -9.28
CA LEU A 188 3.73 10.71 -8.40
C LEU A 188 4.35 9.41 -8.92
N ARG A 189 4.30 9.16 -10.24
CA ARG A 189 4.98 8.02 -10.87
C ARG A 189 6.48 8.06 -10.58
N LYS A 190 7.13 9.22 -10.76
CA LYS A 190 8.56 9.37 -10.47
C LYS A 190 8.89 9.11 -9.00
N ILE A 191 8.08 9.63 -8.05
CA ILE A 191 8.23 9.35 -6.62
C ILE A 191 8.13 7.84 -6.38
N THR A 192 7.08 7.21 -6.89
CA THR A 192 6.80 5.79 -6.64
C THR A 192 7.85 4.87 -7.24
N VAL A 193 8.35 5.16 -8.45
CA VAL A 193 9.46 4.41 -9.06
C VAL A 193 10.76 4.61 -8.28
N THR A 194 11.03 5.83 -7.81
CA THR A 194 12.19 6.09 -6.93
C THR A 194 12.10 5.23 -5.66
N ASP A 195 10.95 5.28 -4.99
CA ASP A 195 10.71 4.54 -3.75
C ASP A 195 10.80 3.03 -3.98
N TYR A 196 10.24 2.52 -5.08
CA TYR A 196 10.39 1.12 -5.47
C TYR A 196 11.87 0.73 -5.58
N VAL A 197 12.67 1.53 -6.29
CA VAL A 197 14.10 1.29 -6.50
C VAL A 197 14.85 1.27 -5.17
N HIS A 198 14.55 2.21 -4.28
CA HIS A 198 15.16 2.30 -2.95
C HIS A 198 14.76 1.13 -2.04
N PHE A 199 13.47 0.83 -1.91
CA PHE A 199 12.99 -0.24 -1.04
C PHE A 199 13.44 -1.63 -1.50
N ASN A 200 13.59 -1.82 -2.81
CA ASN A 200 13.99 -3.11 -3.39
C ASN A 200 15.50 -3.19 -3.70
N GLY A 201 16.29 -2.17 -3.34
CA GLY A 201 17.75 -2.18 -3.46
C GLY A 201 18.26 -2.28 -4.91
N LEU A 202 17.51 -1.73 -5.87
CA LEU A 202 17.91 -1.70 -7.27
C LEU A 202 18.96 -0.59 -7.51
N SER A 203 19.88 -0.83 -8.43
CA SER A 203 20.94 0.14 -8.78
C SER A 203 20.59 1.05 -9.95
N VAL A 204 19.35 1.00 -10.45
CA VAL A 204 18.87 1.85 -11.54
C VAL A 204 18.77 3.30 -11.08
N THR A 205 18.98 4.24 -11.99
CA THR A 205 19.02 5.69 -11.71
C THR A 205 17.97 6.47 -12.49
N GLN A 206 17.29 5.82 -13.43
CA GLN A 206 16.30 6.44 -14.32
C GLN A 206 15.28 5.42 -14.81
N PHE A 207 14.12 5.91 -15.24
CA PHE A 207 13.17 5.14 -16.06
C PHE A 207 12.98 5.82 -17.41
N GLN A 208 12.49 5.09 -18.41
CA GLN A 208 12.30 5.64 -19.75
C GLN A 208 11.11 5.00 -20.45
N ASP A 209 10.26 5.84 -21.02
CA ASP A 209 9.20 5.43 -21.94
C ASP A 209 9.72 5.37 -23.39
N GLU A 210 9.15 4.48 -24.20
CA GLU A 210 9.56 4.31 -25.59
C GLU A 210 9.41 5.63 -26.37
N GLY A 211 10.50 6.06 -27.01
CA GLY A 211 10.52 7.28 -27.84
C GLY A 211 10.72 8.59 -27.06
N TRP A 212 10.84 8.55 -25.73
CA TRP A 212 11.08 9.71 -24.88
C TRP A 212 12.47 9.70 -24.26
N ASP A 213 12.94 10.87 -23.80
CA ASP A 213 14.19 10.95 -23.03
C ASP A 213 14.01 10.27 -21.65
N PRO A 214 15.06 9.64 -21.10
CA PRO A 214 15.01 9.08 -19.75
C PRO A 214 14.67 10.13 -18.68
N VAL A 215 13.93 9.72 -17.67
CA VAL A 215 13.59 10.50 -16.49
C VAL A 215 14.46 10.05 -15.32
N GLU A 216 15.34 10.92 -14.85
CA GLU A 216 16.19 10.65 -13.67
C GLU A 216 15.34 10.50 -12.41
N LEU A 217 15.65 9.48 -11.60
CA LEU A 217 15.05 9.26 -10.28
C LEU A 217 15.62 10.21 -9.23
N TYR A 218 14.87 10.40 -8.14
CA TYR A 218 15.42 11.13 -6.99
C TYR A 218 16.55 10.34 -6.33
N GLN A 219 17.52 11.06 -5.74
CA GLN A 219 18.72 10.50 -5.11
C GLN A 219 18.69 10.71 -3.60
#